data_AF-A0A2G6KLC8-F1
#
_entry.id   AF-A0A2G6KLC8-F1
#
_cell.length_a   1.000
_cell.length_b   1.000
_cell.length_c   1.000
_cell.angle_alpha   90.00
_cell.angle_beta   90.00
_cell.angle_gamma   90.00
#
_symmetry.space_group_name_H-M   'P 1'
#
loop_
_entity.id
_entity.type
_entity.pdbx_description
1 polymer ?
#
loop_
_entity_poly.entity_id
_entity_poly.type
_entity_poly.pdbx_seq_one_letter_code
_entity_poly.pdbx_strand_id
1 'polypeptide(L)' 'MAFSVDADSLDDWREKLAEAGVEEWQVNTSEGDSIYLLDPDGHRLELHVGSLASRLEALATHPYAGLSFHDK' A
#
# COMPACT_ATOMS: atom_id res chain seq x y z
N MET A 1 2.15 -1.71 9.45
CA MET A 1 1.51 -0.38 9.66
C MET A 1 1.55 0.35 8.34
N ALA A 2 0.49 1.05 7.95
CA ALA A 2 0.43 1.77 6.67
C ALA A 2 0.44 3.29 6.91
N PHE A 3 1.21 3.99 6.09
CA PHE A 3 1.24 5.45 6.02
C PHE A 3 0.70 5.90 4.67
N SER A 4 -0.08 6.99 4.68
CA SER A 4 -0.60 7.57 3.45
C SER A 4 0.45 8.45 2.78
N VAL A 5 0.54 8.35 1.47
CA VAL A 5 1.42 9.19 0.63
C VAL A 5 0.67 9.62 -0.62
N ASP A 6 0.99 10.80 -1.12
CA ASP A 6 0.43 11.31 -2.37
C ASP A 6 0.93 10.49 -3.57
N ALA A 7 0.08 10.31 -4.57
CA ALA A 7 0.39 9.54 -5.78
C ALA A 7 1.65 10.09 -6.48
N ASP A 8 1.74 11.42 -6.59
CA ASP A 8 2.85 12.11 -7.26
C ASP A 8 4.19 11.98 -6.53
N SER A 9 4.19 11.56 -5.26
CA SER A 9 5.39 11.42 -4.44
C SER A 9 5.85 9.96 -4.27
N LEU A 10 5.05 8.98 -4.68
CA LEU A 10 5.35 7.58 -4.39
C LEU A 10 6.64 7.10 -5.10
N ASP A 11 6.84 7.50 -6.36
CA ASP A 11 8.05 7.17 -7.11
C ASP A 11 9.31 7.78 -6.46
N ASP A 12 9.24 9.04 -6.03
CA ASP A 12 10.32 9.70 -5.28
C ASP A 12 10.68 8.93 -3.99
N TRP A 13 9.67 8.37 -3.30
CA TRP A 13 9.90 7.53 -2.13
C TRP A 13 10.53 6.20 -2.49
N ARG A 14 10.12 5.57 -3.60
CA ARG A 14 10.70 4.32 -4.08
C ARG A 14 12.18 4.49 -4.40
N GLU A 15 12.54 5.58 -5.07
CA GLU A 15 13.94 5.93 -5.35
C GLU A 15 14.74 6.17 -4.06
N LYS A 16 14.24 7.01 -3.14
CA LYS A 16 14.92 7.28 -1.86
C LYS A 16 15.15 6.03 -1.01
N LEU A 17 14.17 5.12 -0.98
CA LEU A 17 14.27 3.87 -0.24
C LEU A 17 15.29 2.92 -0.88
N ALA A 18 15.31 2.85 -2.22
CA ALA A 18 16.31 2.09 -2.95
C ALA A 18 17.73 2.64 -2.72
N GLU A 19 17.92 3.96 -2.76
CA GLU A 19 19.20 4.62 -2.47
C GLU A 19 19.66 4.38 -1.02
N ALA A 20 18.72 4.30 -0.08
CA ALA A 20 18.99 3.95 1.31
C ALA A 20 19.27 2.45 1.54
N GLY A 21 19.16 1.61 0.49
CA GLY A 21 19.37 0.16 0.58
C GLY A 21 18.24 -0.58 1.30
N VAL A 22 17.03 0.01 1.35
CA VAL A 22 15.86 -0.62 1.94
C VAL A 22 15.20 -1.53 0.89
N GLU A 23 15.18 -2.83 1.18
CA GLU A 23 14.56 -3.82 0.28
C GLU A 23 13.04 -3.91 0.49
N GLU A 24 12.31 -4.05 -0.61
CA GLU A 24 10.87 -4.31 -0.56
C GLU A 24 10.60 -5.78 -0.19
N TRP A 25 9.84 -6.03 0.89
CA TRP A 25 9.57 -7.40 1.35
C TRP A 25 8.36 -8.05 0.67
N GLN A 26 7.56 -7.27 -0.05
CA GLN A 26 6.39 -7.73 -0.78
C GLN A 26 6.18 -6.91 -2.05
N VAL A 27 5.85 -7.59 -3.14
CA VAL A 27 5.39 -6.94 -4.37
C VAL A 27 3.93 -6.57 -4.23
N ASN A 28 3.57 -5.34 -4.59
CA ASN A 28 2.18 -4.90 -4.55
C ASN A 28 1.33 -5.63 -5.60
N THR A 29 0.20 -6.20 -5.15
CA THR A 29 -0.80 -6.89 -5.99
C THR A 29 -2.22 -6.39 -5.73
N SER A 30 -2.39 -5.36 -4.89
CA SER A 30 -3.68 -4.80 -4.52
C SER A 30 -3.98 -3.53 -5.33
N GLU A 31 -5.22 -3.05 -5.25
CA GLU A 31 -5.58 -1.74 -5.78
C GLU A 31 -4.97 -0.62 -4.91
N GLY A 32 -4.52 0.44 -5.59
CA GLY A 32 -3.65 1.47 -5.05
C GLY A 32 -2.18 1.08 -5.16
N ASP A 33 -1.29 2.06 -5.39
CA ASP A 33 0.14 1.81 -5.42
C ASP A 33 0.69 1.85 -3.98
N SER A 34 1.58 0.91 -3.69
CA SER A 34 2.09 0.63 -2.34
C SER A 34 3.55 0.23 -2.41
N ILE A 35 4.33 0.65 -1.41
CA ILE A 35 5.71 0.23 -1.17
C ILE A 35 5.74 -0.49 0.18
N TYR A 36 6.21 -1.74 0.19
CA TYR A 36 6.30 -2.57 1.39
C TYR A 36 7.73 -2.65 1.87
N LEU A 37 8.06 -2.02 3.00
CA LEU A 37 9.42 -1.95 3.53
C LEU A 37 9.54 -2.50 4.96
N LEU A 38 10.77 -2.85 5.33
CA LEU A 38 11.14 -3.19 6.71
C LEU A 38 11.89 -2.02 7.35
N ASP A 39 11.57 -1.72 8.61
CA ASP A 39 12.41 -0.84 9.41
C ASP A 39 13.62 -1.62 9.99
N PRO A 40 14.61 -0.94 10.61
CA PRO A 40 15.78 -1.60 11.18
C PRO A 40 15.47 -2.65 12.26
N ASP A 41 14.31 -2.55 12.91
CA ASP A 41 13.83 -3.52 13.91
C ASP A 41 13.09 -4.71 13.26
N GLY A 42 12.85 -4.68 11.94
CA GLY A 42 12.15 -5.72 11.19
C GLY A 42 10.62 -5.56 11.18
N HIS A 43 10.09 -4.41 11.58
CA HIS A 43 8.68 -4.09 11.47
C HIS A 43 8.28 -3.90 10.00
N ARG A 44 7.14 -4.52 9.64
CA ARG A 44 6.53 -4.38 8.31
C ARG A 44 5.75 -3.08 8.21
N LEU A 45 6.27 -2.18 7.39
CA LEU A 45 5.66 -0.90 7.05
C LEU A 45 5.18 -0.92 5.59
N GLU A 46 4.19 -0.08 5.32
CA GLU A 46 3.63 0.14 4.00
C GLU A 46 3.48 1.65 3.79
N LEU A 47 3.93 2.15 2.64
CA LEU A 47 3.51 3.45 2.11
C LEU A 47 2.42 3.17 1.08
N HIS A 48 1.24 3.77 1.23
CA HIS A 48 0.08 3.48 0.38
C HIS A 48 -0.52 4.76 -0.20
N VAL A 49 -0.74 4.74 -1.50
CA VAL A 49 -1.50 5.75 -2.23
C VAL A 49 -2.96 5.31 -2.30
N GLY A 50 -3.83 6.10 -1.68
CA GLY A 50 -5.26 5.86 -1.68
C GLY A 50 -5.88 6.02 -0.31
N SER A 51 -7.18 5.76 -0.25
CA SER A 51 -7.97 5.84 0.97
C SER A 51 -8.84 4.60 1.12
N LEU A 52 -9.37 4.39 2.32
CA LEU A 52 -10.36 3.34 2.55
C LEU A 52 -11.56 3.46 1.60
N ALA A 53 -11.98 4.68 1.26
CA ALA A 53 -13.09 4.90 0.32
C ALA A 53 -12.74 4.38 -1.08
N SER A 54 -11.58 4.75 -1.62
CA SER A 54 -11.09 4.28 -2.93
C SER A 54 -10.98 2.75 -2.97
N ARG A 55 -10.50 2.15 -1.88
CA ARG A 55 -10.43 0.70 -1.71
C ARG A 55 -11.80 0.03 -1.76
N LEU A 56 -12.80 0.60 -1.09
CA LEU A 56 -14.16 0.06 -1.10
C LEU A 56 -14.79 0.20 -2.50
N GLU A 57 -14.55 1.30 -3.21
CA GLU A 57 -14.98 1.48 -4.61
C GLU A 57 -14.33 0.44 -5.53
N ALA A 58 -13.02 0.19 -5.39
CA ALA A 58 -12.34 -0.84 -6.14
C ALA A 58 -12.92 -2.24 -5.88
N LEU A 59 -13.19 -2.56 -4.61
CA LEU A 59 -13.79 -3.84 -4.22
C LEU A 59 -15.23 -4.00 -4.73
N ALA A 60 -15.95 -2.92 -5.00
CA ALA A 60 -17.25 -2.99 -5.66
C ALA A 60 -17.13 -3.46 -7.12
N THR A 61 -16.00 -3.21 -7.78
CA THR A 61 -15.73 -3.64 -9.17
C THR A 61 -15.00 -4.97 -9.27
N HIS A 62 -14.08 -5.24 -8.34
CA HIS A 62 -13.25 -6.44 -8.29
C HIS A 62 -13.27 -7.05 -6.87
N PRO A 63 -14.37 -7.72 -6.50
CA PRO A 63 -14.52 -8.27 -5.16
C PRO A 63 -13.62 -9.49 -4.93
N TYR A 64 -13.13 -9.65 -3.70
CA TYR A 64 -12.54 -10.92 -3.29
C TYR A 64 -13.59 -12.02 -3.24
N ALA A 65 -13.16 -13.28 -3.39
CA ALA A 65 -14.02 -14.42 -3.21
C ALA A 65 -14.63 -14.42 -1.78
N GLY A 66 -15.95 -14.38 -1.69
CA GLY A 66 -16.68 -14.37 -0.42
C GLY A 66 -16.78 -12.99 0.26
N LEU A 67 -16.45 -11.89 -0.44
CA LEU A 67 -16.62 -10.54 0.10
C LEU A 67 -18.08 -10.28 0.50
N SER A 68 -18.28 -9.82 1.74
CA SER A 68 -19.57 -9.34 2.25
C SER A 68 -19.38 -7.95 2.84
N PHE A 69 -20.17 -6.98 2.39
CA PHE A 69 -20.19 -5.65 2.96
C PHE A 69 -21.07 -5.63 4.21
N HIS A 70 -20.61 -4.98 5.27
CA HIS A 70 -21.37 -4.78 6.49
C HIS A 70 -21.48 -3.28 6.76
N ASP A 71 -22.69 -2.74 6.59
CA ASP A 71 -23.02 -1.41 7.12
C ASP A 71 -23.13 -1.48 8.64
N LYS A 72 -22.77 -0.38 9.29
CA LYS A 72 -22.84 -0.24 10.75
C LYS A 72 -24.20 0.29 11.19
#